data_AF-A0ABD6IRD9-F1
#
_entry.id   AF-A0ABD6IRD9-F1
#
_cell.length_a   1.000
_cell.length_b   1.000
_cell.length_c   1.000
_cell.angle_alpha   90.00
_cell.angle_beta   90.00
_cell.angle_gamma   90.00
#
_symmetry.space_group_name_H-M   'P 1'
#
loop_
_entity.id
_entity.type
_entity.pdbx_description
1 polymer ?
#
loop_
_entity_poly.entity_id
_entity_poly.type
_entity_poly.pdbx_seq_one_letter_code
_entity_poly.pdbx_strand_id
1 'polypeptide(L)'
;VVLRHEALRTLFPAADGAPHQHIVPTPKVPFEVRPCRADKVSEAARQAGEHIFDLAVELPVRATLFQIAEDDHVLVLTLHHIAGDGWS
;
A
#
# COMPACT_ATOMS: atom_id res chain seq x y z
N VAL A 1 1.82 12.62 -2.44
CA VAL A 1 2.93 11.65 -2.26
C VAL A 1 3.09 10.78 -3.49
N VAL A 2 2.18 9.85 -3.82
CA VAL A 2 2.39 8.88 -4.92
C VAL A 2 2.71 9.50 -6.29
N LEU A 3 2.02 10.56 -6.72
CA LEU A 3 2.35 11.26 -7.98
C LEU A 3 3.79 11.83 -8.01
N ARG A 4 4.33 12.21 -6.84
CA ARG A 4 5.68 12.78 -6.71
C ARG A 4 6.77 11.72 -6.76
N HIS A 5 6.49 10.48 -6.31
CA HIS A 5 7.49 9.43 -6.15
C HIS A 5 7.21 8.28 -7.13
N GLU A 6 8.04 8.15 -8.17
CA GLU A 6 7.84 7.14 -9.22
C GLU A 6 7.84 5.72 -8.66
N ALA A 7 8.71 5.41 -7.70
CA ALA A 7 8.80 4.10 -7.04
C ALA A 7 7.46 3.61 -6.47
N LEU A 8 6.61 4.51 -5.97
CA LEU A 8 5.29 4.17 -5.41
C LEU A 8 4.22 3.90 -6.47
N ARG A 9 4.50 4.22 -7.74
CA ARG A 9 3.59 4.06 -8.88
C ARG A 9 4.20 3.19 -9.99
N THR A 10 5.16 2.34 -9.64
CA THR A 10 5.82 1.43 -10.57
C THR A 10 5.27 0.01 -10.41
N LEU A 11 4.82 -0.58 -11.52
CA LEU A 11 4.55 -2.01 -11.65
C LEU A 11 5.80 -2.74 -12.16
N PHE A 12 5.84 -4.04 -11.94
CA PHE A 12 6.93 -4.94 -12.36
C PHE A 12 6.42 -6.14 -13.17
N PRO A 13 5.71 -5.94 -14.29
CA PRO A 13 5.30 -7.04 -15.16
C PRO A 13 6.52 -7.72 -15.80
N ALA A 14 6.42 -9.02 -16.04
CA ALA A 14 7.40 -9.77 -16.80
C ALA A 14 7.05 -9.77 -18.30
N ALA A 15 7.99 -9.34 -19.14
CA ALA A 15 7.93 -9.51 -20.59
C ALA A 15 9.03 -10.51 -20.98
N ASP A 16 8.67 -11.57 -21.71
CA ASP A 16 9.60 -12.63 -22.12
C ASP A 16 10.42 -13.23 -20.95
N GLY A 17 9.81 -13.31 -19.77
CA GLY A 17 10.43 -13.85 -18.55
C GLY A 17 11.33 -12.88 -17.78
N ALA A 18 11.51 -11.64 -18.26
CA ALA A 18 12.29 -10.61 -17.57
C ALA A 18 11.37 -9.51 -17.00
N PRO A 19 11.45 -9.21 -15.69
CA PRO A 19 10.71 -8.10 -15.11
C PRO A 19 11.28 -6.75 -15.58
N HIS A 20 10.40 -5.79 -15.82
CA HIS A 20 10.79 -4.40 -16.10
C HIS A 20 9.92 -3.43 -15.31
N GLN A 21 10.41 -2.21 -15.12
CA GLN A 21 9.65 -1.16 -14.44
C GLN A 21 8.66 -0.52 -15.41
N HIS A 22 7.39 -0.50 -15.02
CA HIS A 22 6.34 0.22 -15.71
C HIS A 22 5.76 1.30 -14.79
N ILE A 23 6.17 2.54 -15.03
CA ILE A 23 5.76 3.71 -14.26
C ILE A 23 4.36 4.14 -14.70
N VAL A 24 3.37 4.06 -13.80
CA VAL A 24 1.97 4.40 -14.07
C VAL A 24 1.78 5.93 -13.98
N PRO A 25 1.39 6.64 -15.06
CA PRO A 25 1.27 8.10 -15.04
C PRO A 25 0.13 8.63 -14.17
N THR A 26 -1.00 7.91 -14.15
CA THR A 26 -2.21 8.26 -13.40
C THR A 26 -2.58 7.13 -12.43
N PRO A 27 -1.77 6.91 -11.38
CA PRO A 27 -1.97 5.79 -10.47
C PRO A 27 -3.26 5.92 -9.68
N LYS A 28 -4.01 4.83 -9.57
CA LYS A 28 -5.10 4.70 -8.59
C LYS A 28 -4.54 3.95 -7.37
N VAL A 29 -4.27 4.70 -6.31
CA VAL A 29 -3.77 4.13 -5.05
C VAL A 29 -4.89 3.36 -4.36
N PRO A 30 -4.69 2.09 -3.99
CA PRO A 30 -5.61 1.37 -3.13
C PRO A 30 -5.71 2.07 -1.77
N PHE A 31 -6.86 2.71 -1.53
CA PHE A 31 -7.20 3.38 -0.27
C PHE A 31 -8.55 2.88 0.21
N GLU A 32 -8.60 2.45 1.47
CA GLU A 32 -9.80 1.91 2.08
C GLU A 32 -10.03 2.52 3.47
N VAL A 33 -11.27 2.88 3.76
CA VAL A 33 -11.70 3.34 5.10
C VAL A 33 -12.61 2.27 5.68
N ARG A 34 -12.31 1.80 6.89
CA ARG A 34 -13.07 0.74 7.55
C ARG A 34 -13.33 1.05 9.02
N PRO A 35 -14.55 0.86 9.53
CA PRO A 35 -14.77 0.87 10.98
C PRO A 35 -14.02 -0.29 11.63
N CYS A 36 -13.43 -0.03 12.79
CA CYS A 36 -12.73 -1.02 13.61
C CYS A 36 -12.99 -0.73 15.08
N ARG A 37 -13.08 -1.76 15.92
CA ARG A 37 -13.12 -1.52 17.36
C ARG A 37 -11.71 -1.18 17.86
N ALA A 38 -11.61 -0.21 18.78
CA ALA A 38 -10.32 0.19 19.36
C ALA A 38 -9.53 -0.98 19.95
N ASP A 39 -10.19 -1.96 20.58
CA ASP A 39 -9.57 -3.17 21.15
C ASP A 39 -9.09 -4.20 20.11
N LYS A 40 -9.41 -3.99 18.82
CA LYS A 40 -9.03 -4.88 17.70
C LYS A 40 -8.11 -4.20 16.69
N VAL A 41 -7.83 -2.91 16.84
CA VAL A 41 -7.12 -2.14 15.81
C VAL A 41 -5.68 -2.61 15.61
N SER A 42 -4.97 -3.06 16.66
CA SER A 42 -3.61 -3.59 16.53
C SER A 42 -3.55 -4.84 15.67
N GLU A 43 -4.52 -5.75 15.85
CA GLU A 43 -4.62 -6.97 15.05
C GLU A 43 -5.05 -6.67 13.61
N ALA A 44 -6.01 -5.75 13.43
CA ALA A 44 -6.41 -5.30 12.10
C ALA A 44 -5.26 -4.60 11.35
N ALA A 45 -4.43 -3.84 12.06
CA ALA A 45 -3.25 -3.20 11.50
C ALA A 45 -2.18 -4.22 11.09
N ARG A 46 -1.93 -5.23 11.94
CA ARG A 46 -1.03 -6.36 11.60
C ARG A 46 -1.49 -7.06 10.32
N GLN A 47 -2.77 -7.42 10.24
CA GLN A 47 -3.35 -8.07 9.05
C GLN A 47 -3.25 -7.20 7.79
N ALA A 48 -3.45 -5.88 7.90
CA ALA A 48 -3.26 -4.95 6.79
C ALA A 48 -1.79 -4.88 6.32
N GLY A 49 -0.84 -5.05 7.24
CA GLY A 49 0.60 -5.12 6.94
C GLY A 49 1.03 -6.41 6.24
N GLU A 50 0.26 -7.49 6.38
CA GLU A 50 0.54 -8.81 5.80
C GLU A 50 0.07 -8.96 4.34
N HIS A 51 -0.37 -7.86 3.71
CA HIS A 51 -0.80 -7.87 2.32
C HIS A 51 0.34 -8.34 1.40
N ILE A 52 0.06 -9.38 0.62
CA ILE A 52 0.96 -9.89 -0.41
C ILE A 52 0.64 -9.16 -1.71
N PHE A 53 1.59 -8.36 -2.19
CA PHE A 53 1.44 -7.61 -3.44
C PHE A 53 1.71 -8.48 -4.65
N ASP A 54 0.81 -8.42 -5.64
CA ASP A 54 1.13 -8.87 -7.00
C ASP A 54 1.72 -7.71 -7.80
N LEU A 55 3.05 -7.57 -7.75
CA LEU A 55 3.76 -6.45 -8.36
C LEU A 55 3.58 -6.35 -9.88
N ALA A 56 3.08 -7.38 -10.57
CA ALA A 56 2.80 -7.30 -12.00
C ALA A 56 1.61 -6.39 -12.31
N VAL A 57 0.65 -6.27 -11.40
CA VAL A 57 -0.63 -5.58 -11.62
C VAL A 57 -1.05 -4.64 -10.48
N GLU A 58 -0.39 -4.73 -9.32
CA GLU A 58 -0.67 -3.93 -8.12
C GLU A 58 0.48 -2.96 -7.82
N LEU A 59 0.12 -1.71 -7.46
CA LEU A 59 1.09 -0.73 -7.01
C LEU A 59 1.72 -1.17 -5.67
N PRO A 60 3.01 -0.90 -5.42
CA PRO A 60 3.73 -1.36 -4.23
C PRO A 60 3.39 -0.55 -2.97
N VAL A 61 2.17 -0.01 -2.88
CA VAL A 61 1.68 0.82 -1.79
C VAL A 61 0.17 0.65 -1.62
N ARG A 62 -0.26 0.49 -0.37
CA ARG A 62 -1.67 0.48 0.04
C ARG A 62 -1.85 1.30 1.30
N ALA A 63 -3.00 1.93 1.43
CA ALA A 63 -3.39 2.65 2.63
C ALA A 63 -4.73 2.15 3.17
N THR A 64 -4.79 1.83 4.46
CA THR A 64 -6.05 1.54 5.17
C THR A 64 -6.20 2.53 6.32
N LEU A 65 -7.34 3.22 6.39
CA LEU A 65 -7.72 4.06 7.52
C LEU A 65 -8.76 3.31 8.36
N PHE A 66 -8.37 2.89 9.55
CA PHE A 66 -9.29 2.30 10.53
C PHE A 66 -9.91 3.40 11.37
N GLN A 67 -11.23 3.54 11.32
CA GLN A 67 -11.98 4.44 12.19
C GLN A 67 -12.32 3.71 13.49
N ILE A 68 -11.78 4.17 14.62
CA ILE A 68 -11.98 3.55 15.94
C ILE A 68 -12.93 4.33 16.85
N ALA A 69 -13.12 5.62 16.56
CA ALA A 69 -14.18 6.48 17.10
C ALA A 69 -14.54 7.57 16.05
N GLU A 70 -15.42 8.51 16.40
CA GLU A 70 -15.80 9.61 15.49
C GLU A 70 -14.59 10.42 15.02
N ASP A 71 -13.72 10.81 15.95
CA ASP A 71 -12.54 11.64 15.68
C ASP A 71 -11.20 10.89 15.87
N ASP A 72 -11.23 9.57 16.06
CA ASP A 72 -10.03 8.77 16.32
C ASP A 72 -9.84 7.67 15.26
N HIS A 73 -8.64 7.66 14.68
CA HIS A 73 -8.32 6.85 13.50
C HIS A 73 -6.89 6.33 13.55
N VAL A 74 -6.68 5.13 13.01
CA VAL A 74 -5.36 4.54 12.79
C VAL A 74 -5.13 4.37 11.29
N LEU A 75 -4.12 5.07 10.76
CA LEU A 75 -3.67 4.90 9.39
C LEU A 75 -2.58 3.82 9.33
N VAL A 76 -2.78 2.83 8.46
CA VAL A 76 -1.77 1.83 8.11
C VAL A 76 -1.35 2.04 6.67
N LEU A 77 -0.05 2.28 6.48
CA LEU A 77 0.59 2.30 5.18
C LEU A 77 1.38 1.01 5.03
N THR A 78 1.02 0.20 4.03
CA THR A 78 1.75 -1.02 3.68
C THR A 78 2.50 -0.74 2.39
N LEU A 79 3.82 -0.89 2.42
CA LEU A 79 4.69 -0.72 1.26
C LEU A 79 5.41 -2.03 0.98
N HIS A 80 5.51 -2.40 -0.29
CA HIS A 80 6.44 -3.45 -0.67
C HIS A 80 7.87 -2.89 -0.57
N HIS A 81 8.78 -3.63 0.05
CA HIS A 81 10.18 -3.18 0.28
C HIS A 81 10.96 -2.81 -1.00
N ILE A 82 10.49 -3.26 -2.17
CA ILE A 82 11.04 -2.86 -3.47
C ILE A 82 10.91 -1.34 -3.74
N ALA A 83 9.94 -0.68 -3.09
CA ALA A 83 9.60 0.72 -3.32
C ALA A 83 9.93 1.65 -2.14
N GLY A 84 10.43 1.10 -1.02
CA GLY A 84 10.78 1.88 0.17
C GLY A 84 11.51 1.04 1.22
N ASP A 85 12.36 1.70 1.99
CA ASP A 85 13.10 1.12 3.11
C ASP A 85 12.72 1.78 4.44
N GLY A 86 13.29 1.31 5.56
CA GLY A 86 12.99 1.87 6.89
C GLY A 86 13.48 3.30 7.12
N TRP A 87 14.14 3.92 6.14
CA TRP A 87 14.57 5.32 6.18
C TRP A 87 13.72 6.21 5.25
N SER A 88 12.83 5.60 4.47
CA SER A 88 11.93 6.26 3.52
C SER A 88 10.69 6.85 4.20
#